data_AF-J9G260-F1
#
_entry.id   AF-J9G260-F1
#
_cell.length_a   1.000
_cell.length_b   1.000
_cell.length_c   1.000
_cell.angle_alpha   90.00
_cell.angle_beta   90.00
_cell.angle_gamma   90.00
#
_symmetry.space_group_name_H-M   'P 1'
#
loop_
_entity.id
_entity.type
_entity.pdbx_description
1 polymer ?
#
loop_
_entity_poly.entity_id
_entity_poly.type
_entity_poly.pdbx_seq_one_letter_code
_entity_poly.pdbx_strand_id
1 'polypeptide(L)'
;MFEVMLVRRPKNIIELNEIIASLVGTSDTKMIEVFKTSQLSITCEEKVPWTLDGEYGGDHQKVEIQNLKHAVQIMLPNNEAVPLIHTPE
;
A
#
# COMPACT_ATOMS: atom_id res chain seq x y z
N MET A 1 1.95 -9.05 -5.51
CA MET A 1 1.70 -8.93 -4.06
C MET A 1 1.59 -7.45 -3.77
N PHE A 2 0.81 -7.06 -2.76
CA PHE A 2 0.80 -5.68 -2.30
C PHE A 2 2.03 -5.39 -1.46
N GLU A 3 2.47 -4.13 -1.49
CA GLU A 3 3.40 -3.55 -0.52
C GLU A 3 2.57 -2.77 0.50
N VAL A 4 2.73 -3.11 1.77
CA VAL A 4 1.99 -2.51 2.88
C VAL A 4 2.97 -1.70 3.70
N MET A 5 2.61 -0.45 3.98
CA MET A 5 3.35 0.45 4.86
C MET A 5 2.43 0.93 5.97
N LEU A 6 2.78 0.63 7.22
CA LEU A 6 2.06 1.07 8.40
C LEU A 6 2.91 2.06 9.18
N VAL A 7 2.38 3.25 9.42
CA VAL A 7 3.05 4.31 10.16
C VAL A 7 2.44 4.40 11.56
N ARG A 8 3.25 4.22 12.60
CA ARG A 8 2.83 4.41 13.98
C ARG A 8 2.51 5.88 14.22
N ARG A 9 1.42 6.16 14.96
CA ARG A 9 1.03 7.52 15.34
C ARG A 9 2.19 8.17 16.14
N PRO A 10 2.80 9.27 15.64
CA PRO A 10 3.87 9.93 16.37
C PRO A 10 3.33 10.60 17.64
N LYS A 11 4.11 10.54 18.71
CA LYS A 11 3.78 11.15 20.01
C LYS A 11 4.30 12.58 20.13
N ASN A 12 5.29 12.95 19.32
CA ASN A 12 5.96 14.24 19.36
C ASN A 12 6.57 14.60 18.00
N ILE A 13 7.13 15.81 17.90
CA ILE A 13 7.70 16.34 16.65
C ILE A 13 8.99 15.63 16.21
N ILE A 14 9.74 15.04 17.14
CA ILE A 14 10.97 14.32 16.83
C ILE A 14 10.63 13.03 16.08
N GLU A 15 9.68 12.24 16.61
CA GLU A 15 9.18 11.02 15.95
C GLU A 15 8.56 11.34 14.57
N LEU A 16 7.84 12.46 14.45
CA LEU A 16 7.31 12.91 13.16
C LEU A 16 8.43 13.19 12.15
N ASN A 17 9.50 13.88 12.57
CA ASN A 17 10.65 14.14 11.70
C ASN A 17 11.37 12.85 11.30
N GLU A 18 11.49 11.87 12.19
CA GLU A 18 12.04 10.55 11.86
C GLU A 18 11.21 9.82 10.79
N ILE A 19 9.88 9.86 10.90
CA ILE A 19 8.97 9.31 9.88
C ILE A 19 9.19 10.00 8.54
N ILE A 20 9.24 11.34 8.50
CA ILE A 20 9.43 12.11 7.27
C ILE A 20 10.78 11.79 6.63
N ALA A 21 11.86 11.77 7.41
CA ALA A 21 13.19 11.42 6.93
C ALA A 21 13.21 10.01 6.31
N SER A 22 12.53 9.05 6.95
CA SER A 22 12.43 7.69 6.44
C SER A 22 11.63 7.57 5.15
N LEU A 23 10.51 8.30 5.02
CA LEU A 23 9.71 8.34 3.79
C LEU A 23 10.47 8.97 2.61
N VAL A 24 11.42 9.88 2.87
CA VAL A 24 12.30 10.47 1.83
C VAL A 24 13.54 9.60 1.56
N GLY A 25 13.70 8.47 2.29
CA GLY A 25 14.78 7.51 2.09
C GLY A 25 16.11 7.92 2.71
N THR A 26 16.11 8.85 3.67
CA THR A 26 17.34 9.33 4.30
C THR A 26 17.73 8.58 5.57
N SER A 27 16.83 7.77 6.14
CA SER A 27 17.08 6.96 7.35
C SER A 27 16.04 5.85 7.56
N ASP A 28 16.39 4.77 8.27
CA ASP A 28 15.40 3.79 8.75
C ASP A 28 14.75 4.25 10.06
N THR A 29 13.50 3.86 10.31
CA THR A 29 12.81 4.12 11.58
C THR A 29 11.98 2.92 12.04
N LYS A 30 11.88 2.72 13.36
CA LYS A 30 10.97 1.74 13.97
C LYS A 30 9.49 2.18 13.92
N MET A 31 9.24 3.41 13.49
CA MET A 31 7.90 3.97 13.37
C MET A 31 7.17 3.51 12.10
N ILE A 32 7.88 2.90 11.15
CA ILE A 32 7.31 2.42 9.90
C ILE A 32 7.55 0.91 9.80
N GLU A 33 6.48 0.15 9.58
CA GLU A 33 6.54 -1.27 9.26
C GLU A 33 6.22 -1.46 7.78
N VAL A 34 7.13 -2.08 7.03
CA VAL A 34 6.95 -2.36 5.60
C VAL A 34 7.03 -3.87 5.36
N PHE A 35 6.04 -4.41 4.69
CA PHE A 35 6.02 -5.83 4.32
C PHE A 35 5.23 -6.08 3.04
N LYS A 36 5.40 -7.27 2.45
CA LYS A 36 4.66 -7.71 1.27
C LYS A 36 3.68 -8.81 1.62
N THR A 37 2.46 -8.71 1.12
CA THR A 37 1.43 -9.76 1.31
C THR A 37 0.49 -9.84 0.11
N SER A 38 -0.16 -10.99 -0.09
CA SER A 38 -1.27 -11.14 -1.04
C SER A 38 -2.64 -10.89 -0.41
N GLN A 39 -2.73 -10.88 0.92
CA GLN A 39 -3.97 -10.67 1.65
C GLN A 39 -3.73 -9.87 2.93
N LEU A 40 -4.64 -8.96 3.26
CA LEU A 40 -4.56 -8.10 4.43
C LEU A 40 -5.95 -7.88 5.02
N SER A 41 -6.10 -8.14 6.31
CA SER A 41 -7.31 -7.84 7.08
C SER A 41 -7.01 -6.72 8.05
N ILE A 42 -7.77 -5.63 8.01
CA ILE A 42 -7.63 -4.50 8.94
C ILE A 42 -8.94 -4.32 9.70
N THR A 43 -8.84 -4.12 11.01
CA THR A 43 -9.97 -3.84 11.90
C THR A 43 -9.62 -2.67 12.79
N CYS A 44 -10.57 -1.76 12.95
CA CYS A 44 -10.46 -0.55 13.77
C CYS A 44 -11.55 -0.54 14.83
N GLU A 45 -11.33 0.19 15.93
CA GLU A 45 -12.33 0.33 16.99
C GLU A 45 -13.56 1.12 16.50
N GLU A 46 -13.32 2.18 15.73
CA GLU A 46 -14.34 3.02 15.12
C GLU A 46 -14.33 2.90 13.59
N LYS A 47 -15.35 3.45 12.92
CA LYS A 47 -15.34 3.55 11.46
C LYS A 47 -14.32 4.59 11.02
N VAL A 48 -13.40 4.20 10.15
CA VAL A 48 -12.37 5.06 9.58
C VAL A 48 -12.70 5.33 8.11
N PRO A 49 -12.66 6.57 7.62
CA PRO A 49 -12.80 6.87 6.20
C PRO A 49 -11.59 6.36 5.42
N TRP A 50 -11.85 5.65 4.32
CA TRP A 50 -10.81 5.15 3.42
C TRP A 50 -10.73 5.95 2.13
N THR A 51 -9.53 6.00 1.57
CA THR A 51 -9.31 6.46 0.20
C THR A 51 -8.91 5.27 -0.65
N LEU A 52 -9.64 5.02 -1.74
CA LEU A 52 -9.36 3.97 -2.72
C LEU A 52 -9.11 4.64 -4.06
N ASP A 53 -7.93 4.43 -4.64
CA ASP A 53 -7.52 5.03 -5.92
C ASP A 53 -7.68 6.57 -6.01
N GLY A 54 -7.59 7.25 -4.85
CA GLY A 54 -7.74 8.71 -4.74
C GLY A 54 -9.18 9.18 -4.49
N GLU A 55 -10.15 8.27 -4.49
CA GLU A 55 -11.57 8.55 -4.25
C GLU A 55 -12.02 8.12 -2.85
N TYR A 56 -13.19 8.62 -2.42
CA TYR A 56 -13.79 8.21 -1.16
C TYR A 56 -14.24 6.74 -1.21
N GLY A 57 -13.57 5.89 -0.44
CA GLY A 57 -13.79 4.45 -0.38
C GLY A 57 -14.80 4.00 0.69
N GLY A 58 -15.43 4.94 1.41
CA GLY A 58 -16.38 4.65 2.49
C GLY A 58 -15.76 4.63 3.89
N ASP A 59 -16.62 4.59 4.91
CA ASP A 59 -16.24 4.49 6.31
C ASP A 59 -16.35 3.05 6.80
N HIS A 60 -15.22 2.42 7.09
CA HIS A 60 -15.15 1.00 7.42
C HIS A 60 -14.55 0.77 8.80
N GLN A 61 -15.15 -0.15 9.54
CA GLN A 61 -14.58 -0.67 10.78
C GLN A 61 -13.73 -1.92 10.51
N LYS A 62 -14.05 -2.68 9.46
CA LYS A 62 -13.32 -3.86 9.02
C LYS A 62 -13.18 -3.84 7.51
N VAL A 63 -11.97 -4.10 7.00
CA VAL A 63 -11.70 -4.26 5.56
C VAL A 63 -10.88 -5.52 5.31
N GLU A 64 -11.16 -6.16 4.18
CA GLU A 64 -10.43 -7.33 3.68
C GLU A 64 -9.90 -6.98 2.29
N ILE A 65 -8.58 -7.06 2.12
CA ILE A 65 -7.88 -6.65 0.91
C ILE A 65 -7.17 -7.87 0.34
N GLN A 66 -7.44 -8.20 -0.92
CA GLN A 66 -6.87 -9.38 -1.60
C GLN A 66 -6.28 -9.00 -2.95
N ASN A 67 -5.04 -9.40 -3.19
CA ASN A 67 -4.38 -9.23 -4.48
C ASN A 67 -4.81 -10.35 -5.43
N LEU A 68 -5.66 -10.03 -6.40
CA LEU A 68 -6.06 -10.93 -7.47
C LEU A 68 -4.98 -10.93 -8.57
N LYS A 69 -3.99 -11.82 -8.43
CA LYS A 69 -2.82 -11.88 -9.31
C LYS A 69 -3.24 -12.07 -10.78
N HIS A 70 -2.92 -11.08 -11.61
CA HIS A 70 -3.20 -11.05 -13.05
C HIS A 70 -4.70 -11.14 -13.40
N ALA A 71 -5.58 -10.61 -12.55
CA ALA A 71 -7.02 -10.60 -12.82
C ALA A 71 -7.42 -9.72 -14.02
N VAL A 72 -6.55 -8.81 -14.44
CA VAL A 72 -6.78 -7.90 -15.57
C VAL A 72 -5.65 -8.04 -16.58
N GLN A 73 -6.00 -8.11 -17.86
CA GLN A 73 -5.07 -8.01 -18.98
C GLN A 73 -4.92 -6.54 -19.38
N ILE A 74 -3.69 -6.04 -19.40
CA ILE A 74 -3.38 -4.65 -19.73
C ILE A 74 -2.64 -4.63 -21.06
N MET A 75 -3.13 -3.86 -22.02
CA MET A 75 -2.44 -3.65 -23.29
C MET A 75 -1.22 -2.75 -23.06
N LEU A 76 -0.05 -3.20 -23.52
CA LEU A 76 1.19 -2.43 -23.47
C LEU A 76 1.56 -1.92 -24.86
N PRO A 77 2.22 -0.75 -24.98
CA PRO A 77 2.80 -0.34 -26.24
C PRO A 77 3.82 -1.39 -26.71
N ASN A 78 3.89 -1.62 -28.01
CA ASN A 78 4.85 -2.56 -28.61
C ASN A 78 6.26 -1.96 -28.57
N ASN A 79 6.87 -2.00 -27.40
CA ASN A 79 8.26 -1.63 -27.15
C ASN A 79 8.82 -2.70 -26.21
N GLU A 80 10.00 -3.23 -26.53
CA GLU A 80 10.59 -4.41 -25.87
C GLU A 80 11.03 -4.18 -24.41
N ALA A 81 10.73 -3.04 -23.79
CA ALA A 81 11.24 -2.70 -22.47
C ALA A 81 10.55 -3.44 -21.32
N VAL A 82 9.35 -4.01 -21.52
CA VAL A 82 8.62 -4.71 -20.45
C VAL A 82 8.18 -6.10 -20.92
N PRO A 83 8.77 -7.19 -20.37
CA PRO A 83 8.34 -8.53 -20.72
C PRO A 83 6.90 -8.77 -20.26
N LEU A 84 6.06 -9.28 -21.16
CA LEU A 84 4.71 -9.73 -20.82
C LEU A 84 4.80 -10.88 -19.82
N ILE A 85 4.02 -10.80 -18.75
CA ILE A 85 3.95 -11.89 -17.76
C ILE A 85 3.22 -13.10 -18.34
N HIS A 86 2.27 -12.86 -19.25
CA HIS A 86 1.54 -13.85 -20.03
C HIS A 86 1.46 -13.39 -21.48
N THR A 87 1.86 -14.23 -22.43
CA THR A 87 1.68 -13.95 -23.86
C THR A 87 0.21 -14.21 -24.21
N PRO A 88 -0.52 -13.24 -24.79
CA PRO A 88 -1.87 -13.51 -25.28
C PRO A 88 -1.80 -14.51 -26.43
N GLU A 89 -2.63 -15.57 -26.38
CA GLU A 89 -2.90 -16.48 -27.50
C GLU A 89 -3.79 -15.80 -28.56
#